data_AF-A0A3B0TEK3-F1
#
_entry.id   AF-A0A3B0TEK3-F1
#
_cell.length_a   1.000
_cell.length_b   1.000
_cell.length_c   1.000
_cell.angle_alpha   90.00
_cell.angle_beta   90.00
_cell.angle_gamma   90.00
#
_symmetry.space_group_name_H-M   'P 1'
#
loop_
_entity.id
_entity.type
_entity.pdbx_description
1 polymer ?
#
loop_
_entity_poly.entity_id
_entity_poly.type
_entity_poly.pdbx_seq_one_letter_code
_entity_poly.pdbx_strand_id
1 'polypeptide(L)'
;MKILSIETSCDETAISIVEAQGEASGANFNVLANITLSQAKLHAEYGGVFPNLAKREHSKNLVPVLKQALENADMLKIAPQGRTFSRRSAPPQGPTFPAILTTLEREPQMLAQFLELIPTIEKPEIDVIGVTNGPGLEPALWVGVNFAKALSLVWNIPVIPINHMEGHIFAALLQKIKDGKIKIGS
;
A
#
# COMPACT_ATOMS: atom_id res chain seq x y z
N MET A 1 11.80 12.52 -1.15
CA MET A 1 11.00 11.63 -0.28
C MET A 1 10.47 10.47 -1.09
N LYS A 2 10.28 9.30 -0.48
CA LYS A 2 9.71 8.10 -1.10
C LYS A 2 8.34 7.80 -0.50
N ILE A 3 7.35 7.68 -1.38
CA ILE A 3 5.93 7.57 -1.05
C ILE A 3 5.46 6.18 -1.48
N LEU A 4 4.93 5.39 -0.55
CA LEU A 4 4.21 4.16 -0.86
C LEU A 4 2.72 4.47 -0.95
N SER A 5 2.09 4.23 -2.11
CA SER A 5 0.66 4.51 -2.32
C SER A 5 -0.11 3.20 -2.40
N ILE A 6 -1.28 3.14 -1.77
CA ILE A 6 -2.18 1.97 -1.76
C ILE A 6 -3.55 2.40 -2.32
N GLU A 7 -4.04 1.68 -3.33
CA GLU A 7 -5.33 1.90 -3.97
C GLU A 7 -6.15 0.60 -3.96
N THR A 8 -7.32 0.66 -3.32
CA THR A 8 -8.27 -0.46 -3.13
C THR A 8 -9.73 0.05 -3.11
N SER A 9 -10.05 1.09 -3.87
CA SER A 9 -11.37 1.72 -3.87
C SER A 9 -12.46 0.88 -4.55
N CYS A 10 -12.12 0.08 -5.55
CA CYS A 10 -13.08 -0.67 -6.36
C CYS A 10 -12.66 -2.13 -6.60
N ASP A 11 -12.14 -2.47 -7.78
CA ASP A 11 -11.80 -3.84 -8.18
C ASP A 11 -10.33 -4.01 -8.58
N GLU A 12 -9.50 -2.98 -8.41
CA GLU A 12 -8.04 -3.05 -8.51
C GLU A 12 -7.36 -3.05 -7.13
N THR A 13 -6.41 -3.96 -6.94
CA THR A 13 -5.45 -3.87 -5.85
C THR A 13 -4.16 -3.32 -6.42
N ALA A 14 -3.80 -2.09 -6.04
CA ALA A 14 -2.59 -1.47 -6.55
C ALA A 14 -1.70 -0.90 -5.44
N ILE A 15 -0.39 -1.05 -5.65
CA ILE A 15 0.65 -0.39 -4.85
C ILE A 15 1.67 0.22 -5.81
N SER A 16 2.00 1.48 -5.54
CA SER A 16 3.10 2.17 -6.23
C SER A 16 4.10 2.76 -5.24
N ILE A 17 5.36 2.82 -5.64
CA ILE A 17 6.41 3.53 -4.90
C ILE A 17 6.91 4.64 -5.80
N VAL A 18 6.80 5.88 -5.31
CA VAL A 18 7.17 7.08 -6.04
C VAL A 18 8.20 7.86 -5.24
N GLU A 19 9.29 8.25 -5.89
CA GLU A 19 10.24 9.19 -5.34
C GLU A 19 9.89 10.61 -5.81
N ALA A 20 9.68 11.53 -4.87
CA ALA A 20 9.44 12.94 -5.13
C ALA A 20 10.64 13.79 -4.70
N GLN A 21 11.08 14.70 -5.55
CA GLN A 21 12.20 15.63 -5.31
C GLN A 21 11.82 17.05 -5.74
N GLY A 22 12.35 18.06 -5.05
CA GLY A 22 12.09 19.49 -5.34
C GLY A 22 11.00 20.10 -4.44
N GLU A 23 10.63 21.35 -4.74
CA GLU A 23 9.63 22.12 -4.01
C GLU A 23 8.24 21.97 -4.61
N ALA A 24 7.19 22.36 -3.88
CA ALA A 24 5.79 22.15 -4.29
C ALA A 24 5.44 22.74 -5.68
N SER A 25 6.09 23.83 -6.08
CA SER A 25 5.88 24.50 -7.37
C SER A 25 6.63 23.86 -8.55
N GLY A 26 7.52 22.89 -8.29
CA GLY A 26 8.41 22.30 -9.30
C GLY A 26 8.86 20.88 -8.96
N ALA A 27 8.01 20.12 -8.28
CA ALA A 27 8.33 18.76 -7.85
C ALA A 27 8.48 17.82 -9.06
N ASN A 28 9.54 17.02 -9.03
CA ASN A 28 9.77 15.92 -9.96
C ASN A 28 9.45 14.61 -9.27
N PHE A 29 8.74 13.73 -9.98
CA PHE A 29 8.36 12.41 -9.49
C PHE A 29 9.02 11.34 -10.35
N ASN A 30 9.56 10.31 -9.71
CA ASN A 30 10.09 9.13 -10.37
C ASN A 30 9.35 7.90 -9.85
N VAL A 31 8.74 7.13 -10.74
CA VAL A 31 8.00 5.92 -10.36
C VAL A 31 9.00 4.76 -10.24
N LEU A 32 9.27 4.33 -9.01
CA LEU A 32 10.19 3.22 -8.73
C LEU A 32 9.50 1.87 -8.90
N ALA A 33 8.22 1.77 -8.53
CA ALA A 33 7.41 0.59 -8.76
C ALA A 33 5.94 0.98 -8.95
N ASN A 34 5.22 0.22 -9.79
CA ASN A 34 3.78 0.33 -9.94
C ASN A 34 3.21 -1.05 -10.28
N ILE A 35 2.49 -1.64 -9.33
CA ILE A 35 1.86 -2.95 -9.45
C ILE A 35 0.35 -2.77 -9.37
N THR A 36 -0.39 -3.35 -10.31
CA THR A 36 -1.85 -3.31 -10.34
C THR A 36 -2.38 -4.70 -10.68
N LEU A 37 -3.25 -5.23 -9.81
CA LEU A 37 -3.99 -6.47 -10.05
C LEU A 37 -5.48 -6.15 -10.16
N SER A 38 -6.02 -6.28 -11.37
CA SER A 38 -7.45 -6.09 -11.64
C SER A 38 -8.24 -7.38 -11.38
N GLN A 39 -9.41 -7.24 -10.79
CA GLN A 39 -10.37 -8.31 -10.51
C GLN A 39 -11.52 -8.34 -11.53
N ALA A 40 -11.49 -7.50 -12.57
CA ALA A 40 -12.60 -7.33 -13.52
C ALA A 40 -13.16 -8.65 -14.09
N LYS A 41 -12.28 -9.62 -14.39
CA LYS A 41 -12.69 -10.96 -14.87
C LYS A 41 -13.51 -11.75 -13.85
N LEU A 42 -13.24 -11.59 -12.56
CA LEU A 42 -13.97 -12.26 -11.48
C LEU A 42 -15.35 -11.62 -11.28
N HIS A 43 -15.46 -10.31 -11.48
CA HIS A 43 -16.72 -9.56 -11.37
C HIS A 43 -17.61 -9.72 -12.60
N ALA A 44 -17.05 -10.12 -13.75
CA ALA A 44 -17.80 -10.33 -14.99
C ALA A 44 -18.96 -11.33 -14.84
N GLU A 45 -18.79 -12.37 -14.00
CA GLU A 45 -19.83 -13.36 -13.70
C GLU A 45 -21.05 -12.77 -12.99
N TYR A 46 -20.88 -11.62 -12.33
CA TYR A 46 -21.91 -10.93 -11.56
C TYR A 46 -22.53 -9.74 -12.32
N GLY A 47 -22.07 -9.46 -13.54
CA GLY A 47 -22.53 -8.32 -14.34
C GLY A 47 -22.11 -6.94 -13.79
N GLY A 48 -21.18 -6.91 -12.84
CA GLY A 48 -20.72 -5.70 -12.17
C GLY A 48 -19.89 -6.02 -10.93
N VAL A 49 -19.30 -4.99 -10.31
CA VAL A 49 -18.42 -5.18 -9.15
C VAL A 49 -19.23 -5.66 -7.94
N PHE A 50 -18.86 -6.83 -7.42
CA PHE A 50 -19.48 -7.41 -6.22
C PHE A 50 -18.66 -7.04 -4.97
N PRO A 51 -19.16 -6.18 -4.06
CA PRO A 51 -18.32 -5.57 -3.02
C PRO A 51 -17.63 -6.55 -2.06
N ASN A 52 -18.30 -7.63 -1.68
CA ASN A 52 -17.73 -8.64 -0.78
C ASN A 52 -16.62 -9.45 -1.45
N LEU A 53 -16.75 -9.72 -2.75
CA LEU A 53 -15.70 -10.34 -3.54
C LEU A 53 -14.50 -9.39 -3.68
N ALA A 54 -14.77 -8.11 -3.94
CA ALA A 54 -13.72 -7.11 -4.05
C ALA A 54 -12.89 -6.99 -2.77
N LYS A 55 -13.56 -6.86 -1.62
CA LYS A 55 -12.94 -6.90 -0.29
C LYS A 55 -12.02 -8.11 -0.13
N ARG A 56 -12.51 -9.30 -0.45
CA ARG A 56 -11.76 -10.57 -0.28
C ARG A 56 -10.51 -10.59 -1.15
N GLU A 57 -10.62 -10.19 -2.41
CA GLU A 57 -9.47 -10.18 -3.31
C GLU A 57 -8.44 -9.11 -2.91
N HIS A 58 -8.82 -7.93 -2.41
CA HIS A 58 -7.84 -6.99 -1.84
C HIS A 58 -7.11 -7.60 -0.64
N SER A 59 -7.84 -8.21 0.29
CA SER A 59 -7.26 -8.87 1.48
C SER A 59 -6.28 -9.98 1.11
N LYS A 60 -6.51 -10.68 0.01
CA LYS A 60 -5.63 -11.75 -0.48
C LYS A 60 -4.39 -11.23 -1.18
N ASN A 61 -4.50 -10.08 -1.85
CA ASN A 61 -3.50 -9.61 -2.80
C ASN A 61 -2.58 -8.50 -2.27
N LEU A 62 -2.98 -7.73 -1.25
CA LEU A 62 -2.19 -6.60 -0.75
C LEU A 62 -0.76 -6.98 -0.30
N VAL A 63 -0.60 -8.08 0.44
CA VAL A 63 0.73 -8.52 0.91
C VAL A 63 1.62 -8.99 -0.26
N PRO A 64 1.16 -9.86 -1.18
CA PRO A 64 1.91 -10.19 -2.40
C PRO A 64 2.28 -8.98 -3.26
N VAL A 65 1.33 -8.05 -3.46
CA VAL A 65 1.54 -6.83 -4.24
C VAL A 65 2.57 -5.92 -3.59
N LEU A 66 2.56 -5.79 -2.26
CA LEU A 66 3.57 -5.05 -1.52
C LEU A 66 4.96 -5.66 -1.70
N LYS A 67 5.08 -6.98 -1.56
CA LYS A 67 6.34 -7.70 -1.77
C LYS A 67 6.92 -7.40 -3.15
N GLN A 68 6.08 -7.54 -4.19
CA GLN A 68 6.47 -7.27 -5.57
C GLN A 68 6.85 -5.80 -5.79
N ALA A 69 6.13 -4.85 -5.19
CA ALA A 69 6.45 -3.43 -5.28
C ALA A 69 7.81 -3.11 -4.64
N LEU A 70 8.10 -3.69 -3.47
CA LEU A 70 9.39 -3.54 -2.80
C LEU A 70 10.54 -4.21 -3.59
N GLU A 71 10.30 -5.36 -4.21
CA GLU A 71 11.27 -6.02 -5.10
C GLU A 71 11.57 -5.15 -6.32
N ASN A 72 10.55 -4.65 -7.02
CA ASN A 72 10.71 -3.82 -8.22
C ASN A 72 11.39 -2.48 -7.93
N ALA A 73 11.28 -1.97 -6.70
CA ALA A 73 11.93 -0.74 -6.27
C ALA A 73 13.33 -0.98 -5.64
N ASP A 74 13.84 -2.22 -5.64
CA ASP A 74 15.10 -2.61 -4.97
C ASP A 74 15.12 -2.30 -3.46
N MET A 75 13.96 -2.35 -2.80
CA MET A 75 13.76 -2.04 -1.38
C MET A 75 13.45 -3.26 -0.51
N LEU A 76 13.31 -4.46 -1.09
CA LEU A 76 13.11 -5.68 -0.31
C LEU A 76 14.45 -6.16 0.28
N LYS A 77 14.66 -5.93 1.58
CA LYS A 77 15.80 -6.45 2.34
C LYS A 77 15.32 -7.39 3.44
N ILE A 78 15.81 -8.63 3.44
CA ILE A 78 15.45 -9.62 4.47
C ILE A 78 16.35 -9.42 5.69
N ALA A 79 15.74 -9.27 6.86
CA ALA A 79 16.45 -9.08 8.11
C ALA A 79 17.24 -10.36 8.47
N PRO A 80 18.52 -10.26 8.83
CA PRO A 80 19.42 -11.41 8.97
C PRO A 80 19.10 -12.38 10.12
N GLN A 81 18.17 -12.05 11.03
CA GLN A 81 17.63 -12.98 12.02
C GLN A 81 16.16 -12.69 12.30
N GLY A 82 15.33 -13.73 12.21
CA GLY A 82 13.87 -13.67 12.28
C GLY A 82 13.36 -12.88 13.48
N ARG A 83 12.97 -11.63 13.25
CA ARG A 83 12.01 -10.94 14.11
C ARG A 83 10.68 -11.65 13.92
N THR A 84 10.48 -12.79 14.56
CA THR A 84 9.13 -13.25 14.79
C THR A 84 8.50 -12.25 15.76
N PHE A 85 7.24 -11.87 15.53
CA PHE A 85 6.46 -11.22 16.58
C PHE A 85 6.29 -12.22 17.72
N SER A 86 7.29 -12.34 18.60
CA SER A 86 7.12 -13.07 19.83
C SER A 86 6.15 -12.26 20.68
N ARG A 87 5.15 -12.95 21.23
CA ARG A 87 4.15 -12.43 22.17
C ARG A 87 4.76 -11.68 23.36
N ARG A 88 6.09 -11.80 23.57
CA ARG A 88 6.85 -11.23 24.69
C ARG A 88 7.93 -10.21 24.29
N SER A 89 8.25 -10.02 23.01
CA SER A 89 9.29 -9.07 22.58
C SER A 89 8.70 -8.02 21.66
N ALA A 90 7.94 -7.09 22.25
CA ALA A 90 7.72 -5.80 21.61
C ALA A 90 9.06 -5.05 21.54
N PRO A 91 9.39 -4.36 20.43
CA PRO A 91 10.47 -3.38 20.44
C PRO A 91 10.16 -2.34 21.53
N PRO A 92 11.16 -1.76 22.21
CA PRO A 92 10.95 -0.78 23.28
C PRO A 92 10.19 0.47 22.83
N GLN A 93 9.99 0.67 21.52
CA GLN A 93 9.23 1.76 20.91
C GLN A 93 8.37 1.32 19.71
N GLY A 94 8.05 0.03 19.60
CA GLY A 94 7.24 -0.53 18.50
C GLY A 94 5.79 -0.79 18.91
N PRO A 95 4.86 -0.94 17.95
CA PRO A 95 3.47 -1.23 18.25
C PRO A 95 3.38 -2.55 18.99
N THR A 96 2.51 -2.63 19.99
CA THR A 96 2.23 -3.88 20.66
C THR A 96 1.59 -4.80 19.62
N PHE A 97 2.11 -6.01 19.43
CA PHE A 97 1.51 -7.08 18.61
C PHE A 97 -0.04 -7.14 18.69
N PRO A 98 -0.68 -6.94 19.86
CA PRO A 98 -2.13 -6.74 19.98
C PRO A 98 -2.75 -5.70 19.04
N ALA A 99 -2.15 -4.53 18.84
CA ALA A 99 -2.69 -3.48 17.99
C ALA A 99 -2.77 -3.90 16.51
N ILE A 100 -1.80 -4.67 16.04
CA ILE A 100 -1.79 -5.22 14.67
C ILE A 100 -2.91 -6.24 14.52
N LEU A 101 -3.07 -7.14 15.52
CA LEU A 101 -4.14 -8.13 15.54
C LEU A 101 -5.51 -7.45 15.49
N THR A 102 -5.74 -6.43 16.31
CA THR A 102 -7.01 -5.68 16.33
C THR A 102 -7.24 -4.93 15.00
N THR A 103 -6.19 -4.35 14.41
CA THR A 103 -6.33 -3.59 13.16
C THR A 103 -6.73 -4.49 11.98
N LEU A 104 -6.25 -5.73 11.95
CA LEU A 104 -6.47 -6.67 10.84
C LEU A 104 -7.44 -7.82 11.18
N GLU A 105 -8.17 -7.73 12.29
CA GLU A 105 -9.03 -8.82 12.78
C GLU A 105 -10.12 -9.22 11.77
N ARG A 106 -10.56 -8.26 10.94
CA ARG A 106 -11.62 -8.43 9.94
C ARG A 106 -11.11 -9.03 8.62
N GLU A 107 -9.78 -9.19 8.48
CA GLU A 107 -9.09 -9.68 7.29
C GLU A 107 -8.10 -10.81 7.67
N PRO A 108 -8.59 -11.97 8.17
CA PRO A 108 -7.74 -13.01 8.77
C PRO A 108 -6.71 -13.60 7.79
N GLN A 109 -7.06 -13.69 6.51
CA GLN A 109 -6.13 -14.12 5.47
C GLN A 109 -4.99 -13.12 5.27
N MET A 110 -5.30 -11.82 5.23
CA MET A 110 -4.29 -10.77 5.12
C MET A 110 -3.41 -10.74 6.37
N LEU A 111 -4.01 -10.88 7.55
CA LEU A 111 -3.28 -10.94 8.82
C LEU A 111 -2.26 -12.09 8.83
N ALA A 112 -2.65 -13.29 8.39
CA ALA A 112 -1.73 -14.43 8.32
C ALA A 112 -0.53 -14.13 7.41
N GLN A 113 -0.78 -13.66 6.18
CA GLN A 113 0.28 -13.27 5.24
C GLN A 113 1.15 -12.13 5.80
N PHE A 114 0.53 -11.15 6.46
CA PHE A 114 1.22 -10.00 7.05
C PHE A 114 2.20 -10.45 8.14
N LEU A 115 1.76 -11.30 9.06
CA LEU A 115 2.59 -11.81 10.15
C LEU A 115 3.71 -12.73 9.67
N GLU A 116 3.52 -13.41 8.54
CA GLU A 116 4.54 -14.24 7.90
C GLU A 116 5.62 -13.39 7.24
N LEU A 117 5.22 -12.36 6.47
CA LEU A 117 6.16 -11.61 5.63
C LEU A 117 6.76 -10.39 6.34
N ILE A 118 5.93 -9.45 6.81
CA ILE A 118 6.37 -8.11 7.23
C ILE A 118 7.46 -8.12 8.31
N PRO A 119 7.43 -9.01 9.32
CA PRO A 119 8.46 -9.03 10.35
C PRO A 119 9.83 -9.46 9.83
N THR A 120 9.87 -10.18 8.71
CA THR A 120 11.11 -10.66 8.09
C THR A 120 11.80 -9.60 7.24
N ILE A 121 11.12 -8.49 6.94
CA ILE A 121 11.64 -7.42 6.10
C ILE A 121 12.21 -6.31 6.98
N GLU A 122 13.41 -5.82 6.65
CA GLU A 122 13.93 -4.58 7.25
C GLU A 122 13.04 -3.40 6.89
N LYS A 123 13.01 -2.35 7.72
CA LYS A 123 12.21 -1.16 7.38
C LYS A 123 12.67 -0.61 6.03
N PRO A 124 11.80 -0.57 4.99
CA PRO A 124 12.16 -0.03 3.69
C PRO A 124 12.39 1.48 3.77
N GLU A 125 13.10 2.04 2.80
CA GLU A 125 13.34 3.49 2.67
C GLU A 125 12.06 4.21 2.19
N ILE A 126 11.00 4.18 2.98
CA ILE A 126 9.72 4.83 2.71
C ILE A 126 9.47 5.88 3.79
N ASP A 127 9.15 7.09 3.37
CA ASP A 127 8.95 8.24 4.25
C ASP A 127 7.48 8.42 4.65
N VAL A 128 6.55 8.02 3.78
CA VAL A 128 5.09 8.19 3.99
C VAL A 128 4.30 7.13 3.23
N ILE A 129 3.15 6.73 3.79
CA ILE A 129 2.17 5.84 3.16
C ILE A 129 0.94 6.67 2.76
N GLY A 130 0.68 6.79 1.46
CA GLY A 130 -0.59 7.29 0.94
C GLY A 130 -1.59 6.16 0.79
N VAL A 131 -2.84 6.34 1.23
CA VAL A 131 -3.89 5.32 1.03
C VAL A 131 -5.20 5.98 0.62
N THR A 132 -5.84 5.44 -0.41
CA THR A 132 -7.14 5.92 -0.84
C THR A 132 -8.19 5.70 0.25
N ASN A 133 -8.84 6.78 0.69
CA ASN A 133 -9.89 6.71 1.72
C ASN A 133 -11.30 7.01 1.16
N GLY A 134 -11.40 7.35 -0.13
CA GLY A 134 -12.66 7.51 -0.84
C GLY A 134 -12.58 8.52 -1.99
N PRO A 135 -13.65 8.67 -2.79
CA PRO A 135 -14.83 7.80 -2.83
C PRO A 135 -14.50 6.38 -3.33
N GLY A 136 -15.38 5.41 -3.05
CA GLY A 136 -15.20 4.01 -3.44
C GLY A 136 -16.13 3.07 -2.67
N LEU A 137 -15.98 1.76 -2.89
CA LEU A 137 -16.69 0.73 -2.15
C LEU A 137 -16.15 0.65 -0.73
N GLU A 138 -16.98 0.99 0.25
CA GLU A 138 -16.58 0.99 1.67
C GLU A 138 -15.87 -0.32 2.11
N PRO A 139 -16.40 -1.54 1.81
CA PRO A 139 -15.74 -2.77 2.21
C PRO A 139 -14.35 -2.96 1.62
N ALA A 140 -14.08 -2.37 0.44
CA ALA A 140 -12.79 -2.45 -0.26
C ALA A 140 -11.80 -1.42 0.29
N LEU A 141 -12.24 -0.16 0.49
CA LEU A 141 -11.45 0.93 1.06
C LEU A 141 -10.88 0.56 2.44
N TRP A 142 -11.70 -0.06 3.31
CA TRP A 142 -11.27 -0.43 4.65
C TRP A 142 -10.10 -1.42 4.67
N VAL A 143 -9.98 -2.30 3.67
CA VAL A 143 -8.86 -3.25 3.58
C VAL A 143 -7.55 -2.48 3.38
N GLY A 144 -7.51 -1.56 2.41
CA GLY A 144 -6.34 -0.72 2.16
C GLY A 144 -6.00 0.16 3.37
N VAL A 145 -6.99 0.81 3.99
CA VAL A 145 -6.80 1.66 5.17
C VAL A 145 -6.24 0.88 6.36
N ASN A 146 -6.79 -0.30 6.66
CA ASN A 146 -6.31 -1.14 7.77
C ASN A 146 -4.92 -1.68 7.49
N PHE A 147 -4.62 -2.07 6.25
CA PHE A 147 -3.29 -2.48 5.83
C PHE A 147 -2.26 -1.36 5.99
N ALA A 148 -2.58 -0.14 5.54
CA ALA A 148 -1.73 1.04 5.70
C ALA A 148 -1.46 1.37 7.17
N LYS A 149 -2.49 1.29 8.03
CA LYS A 149 -2.36 1.46 9.48
C LYS A 149 -1.46 0.38 10.10
N ALA A 150 -1.62 -0.88 9.70
CA ALA A 150 -0.77 -1.97 10.18
C ALA A 150 0.70 -1.77 9.78
N LEU A 151 0.98 -1.35 8.55
CA LEU A 151 2.33 -1.00 8.10
C LEU A 151 2.90 0.20 8.88
N SER A 152 2.09 1.24 9.09
CA SER A 152 2.45 2.42 9.87
C SER A 152 2.84 2.07 11.30
N LEU A 153 2.08 1.18 11.94
CA LEU A 153 2.43 0.63 13.23
C LEU A 153 3.81 -0.03 13.16
N VAL A 154 4.06 -0.96 12.24
CA VAL A 154 5.33 -1.72 12.22
C VAL A 154 6.55 -0.86 11.89
N TRP A 155 6.44 0.00 10.89
CA TRP A 155 7.58 0.76 10.36
C TRP A 155 7.69 2.18 10.93
N ASN A 156 6.73 2.61 11.76
CA ASN A 156 6.62 3.97 12.26
C ASN A 156 6.71 5.00 11.12
N ILE A 157 5.82 4.83 10.13
CA ILE A 157 5.71 5.68 8.93
C ILE A 157 4.33 6.35 8.95
N PRO A 158 4.21 7.68 8.75
CA PRO A 158 2.93 8.36 8.72
C PRO A 158 2.03 7.87 7.58
N VAL A 159 0.71 7.85 7.83
CA VAL A 159 -0.31 7.52 6.82
C VAL A 159 -1.07 8.78 6.43
N ILE A 160 -1.18 9.06 5.14
CA ILE A 160 -1.91 10.18 4.58
C ILE A 160 -3.12 9.64 3.81
N PRO A 161 -4.35 10.06 4.16
CA PRO A 161 -5.54 9.72 3.38
C PRO A 161 -5.52 10.46 2.04
N ILE A 162 -5.83 9.75 0.96
CA ILE A 162 -5.87 10.28 -0.40
C ILE A 162 -7.28 10.18 -0.96
N ASN A 163 -7.75 11.24 -1.60
CA ASN A 163 -8.99 11.22 -2.36
C ASN A 163 -8.75 10.56 -3.73
N HIS A 164 -9.55 9.54 -4.06
CA HIS A 164 -9.45 8.79 -5.30
C HIS A 164 -9.54 9.68 -6.55
N MET A 165 -10.47 10.64 -6.54
CA MET A 165 -10.68 11.56 -7.68
C MET A 165 -9.54 12.57 -7.82
N GLU A 166 -8.98 13.06 -6.70
CA GLU A 166 -7.79 13.90 -6.75
C GLU A 166 -6.60 13.13 -7.33
N GLY A 167 -6.42 11.86 -6.93
CA GLY A 167 -5.43 10.96 -7.52
C GLY A 167 -5.56 10.85 -9.03
N HIS A 168 -6.78 10.70 -9.55
CA HIS A 168 -7.04 10.70 -11.00
C HIS A 168 -6.69 12.02 -11.68
N ILE A 169 -7.06 13.16 -11.08
CA ILE A 169 -6.73 14.49 -11.62
C ILE A 169 -5.21 14.66 -11.69
N PHE A 170 -4.50 14.37 -10.60
CA PHE A 170 -3.04 14.48 -10.58
C PHE A 170 -2.41 13.54 -11.61
N ALA A 171 -2.83 12.27 -11.66
CA ALA A 171 -2.31 11.31 -12.64
C ALA A 171 -2.52 11.77 -14.10
N ALA A 172 -3.60 12.47 -14.41
CA ALA A 172 -3.84 13.05 -15.73
C ALA A 172 -2.96 14.28 -16.03
N LEU A 173 -2.61 15.06 -15.00
CA LEU A 173 -1.74 16.24 -15.12
C LEU A 173 -0.24 15.87 -15.16
N LEU A 174 0.11 14.66 -14.74
CA LEU A 174 1.47 14.13 -14.84
C LEU A 174 1.88 13.97 -16.31
N GLN A 175 2.74 14.87 -16.81
CA GLN A 175 3.29 14.74 -18.15
C GLN A 175 4.35 13.62 -18.18
N LYS A 176 4.21 12.69 -19.13
CA LYS A 176 5.27 11.72 -19.45
C LYS A 176 6.45 12.46 -20.08
N ILE A 177 7.47 12.79 -19.30
CA ILE A 177 8.79 13.11 -19.84
C ILE A 177 9.52 11.77 -20.04
N LYS A 178 10.16 11.58 -21.20
CA LYS A 178 10.98 10.38 -21.46
C LYS A 178 12.04 10.25 -20.34
N ASP A 179 12.31 9.02 -19.92
CA ASP A 179 13.25 8.61 -18.84
C ASP A 179 12.68 8.54 -17.41
N GLY A 180 11.38 8.28 -17.24
CA GLY A 180 10.79 7.94 -15.93
C GLY A 180 10.56 9.12 -14.97
N LYS A 181 10.98 10.32 -15.38
CA LYS A 181 10.72 11.57 -14.67
C LYS A 181 9.37 12.15 -15.06
N ILE A 182 8.61 12.56 -14.06
CA ILE A 182 7.30 13.16 -14.22
C ILE A 182 7.35 14.57 -13.62
N LYS A 183 6.96 15.58 -14.39
CA LYS A 183 6.86 16.97 -13.95
C LYS A 183 5.39 17.34 -13.80
N ILE A 184 5.06 18.06 -12.72
CA ILE A 184 3.75 18.70 -12.55
C ILE A 184 3.86 20.15 -13.05
N GLY A 185 3.05 20.54 -14.03
CA GLY A 185 2.98 21.90 -14.57
C GLY A 185 3.75 22.10 -15.90
N SER A 186 3.36 23.15 -16.65
CA SER A 186 4.02 23.61 -17.88
C SER A 186 5.45 24.08 -17.62
#